data_AF-A0A501WWE3-F1
#
_entry.id   AF-A0A501WWE3-F1
#
_cell.length_a   1.000
_cell.length_b   1.000
_cell.length_c   1.000
_cell.angle_alpha   90.00
_cell.angle_beta   90.00
_cell.angle_gamma   90.00
#
_symmetry.space_group_name_H-M   'P 1'
#
loop_
_entity.id
_entity.type
_entity.pdbx_description
1 polymer ?
#
loop_
_entity_poly.entity_id
_entity_poly.type
_entity_poly.pdbx_seq_one_letter_code
_entity_poly.pdbx_strand_id
1 'polypeptide(L)'
;MAKLTIAGNSHIRSVKSVGRDSGPARQFLWSSNHVIDEPDGGKRLKPETIAKVREAGGPIFSLIGGNGHNVFGLVYPVQPFDFHHPDHPERPPAAGAWIIPYEQVWDSVMRRSLTRINELRAFVAAFPGRVIHLESPPPIPSQKWLTAQLAERMASAGIPDYEVAAPSVRYKLWRVNSAIFRQECARHGIPFIPAPTEACDAEGFLLRRFWADPTHANAKYGALLLRQMTEHLDVTPV
;
A
#
# COMPACT_ATOMS: atom_id res chain seq x y z
N MET A 1 11.68 12.91 -23.32
CA MET A 1 11.85 12.17 -22.06
C MET A 1 10.55 11.44 -21.74
N ALA A 2 10.63 10.16 -21.35
CA ALA A 2 9.45 9.38 -20.96
C ALA A 2 8.82 9.96 -19.68
N LYS A 3 7.49 10.08 -19.67
CA LYS A 3 6.72 10.61 -18.54
C LYS A 3 6.24 9.44 -17.67
N LEU A 4 6.62 9.41 -16.40
CA LEU A 4 6.16 8.37 -15.47
C LEU A 4 4.68 8.56 -15.16
N THR A 5 3.84 7.56 -15.42
CA THR A 5 2.46 7.56 -14.94
C THR A 5 2.39 6.82 -13.61
N ILE A 6 1.96 7.51 -12.56
CA ILE A 6 1.87 6.98 -11.19
C ILE A 6 0.40 6.99 -10.78
N ALA A 7 -0.18 5.82 -10.59
CA ALA A 7 -1.56 5.62 -10.18
C ALA A 7 -1.63 5.11 -8.73
N GLY A 8 -2.54 5.63 -7.92
CA GLY A 8 -2.69 5.14 -6.55
C GLY A 8 -3.66 5.92 -5.70
N ASN A 9 -3.64 5.63 -4.41
CA ASN A 9 -4.43 6.34 -3.41
C ASN A 9 -3.52 7.29 -2.62
N SER A 10 -3.61 7.28 -1.29
CA SER A 10 -2.86 8.19 -0.43
C SER A 10 -1.34 7.99 -0.47
N HIS A 11 -0.84 6.77 -0.73
CA HIS A 11 0.61 6.50 -0.78
C HIS A 11 1.36 7.22 -1.91
N ILE A 12 0.68 7.66 -2.97
CA ILE A 12 1.32 8.48 -4.02
C ILE A 12 1.77 9.86 -3.51
N ARG A 13 1.26 10.30 -2.34
CA ARG A 13 1.66 11.57 -1.72
C ARG A 13 3.15 11.60 -1.39
N SER A 14 3.72 10.46 -0.97
CA SER A 14 5.16 10.35 -0.71
C SER A 14 5.98 10.73 -1.95
N VAL A 15 5.62 10.18 -3.12
CA VAL A 15 6.28 10.46 -4.39
C VAL A 15 5.98 11.88 -4.91
N LYS A 16 4.74 12.35 -4.73
CA LYS A 16 4.33 13.71 -5.11
C LYS A 16 5.06 14.80 -4.30
N SER A 17 5.47 14.48 -3.07
CA SER A 17 6.23 15.38 -2.20
C SER A 17 7.72 15.46 -2.55
N VAL A 18 8.22 14.65 -3.49
CA VAL A 18 9.58 14.79 -4.03
C VAL A 18 9.61 15.98 -5.01
N GLY A 19 10.60 16.86 -4.85
CA GLY A 19 10.75 18.09 -5.64
C GLY A 19 10.57 17.88 -7.14
N ARG A 20 9.95 18.86 -7.83
CA ARG A 20 9.57 18.74 -9.25
C ARG A 20 10.77 18.54 -10.17
N ASP A 21 11.91 19.12 -9.82
CA ASP A 21 13.16 19.06 -10.59
C ASP A 21 13.97 17.78 -10.33
N SER A 22 13.50 16.93 -9.41
CA SER A 22 14.13 15.65 -9.11
C SER A 22 13.55 14.55 -10.02
N GLY A 23 14.30 14.17 -11.04
CA GLY A 23 14.02 13.01 -11.89
C GLY A 23 13.11 13.28 -13.08
N PRO A 24 12.54 12.22 -13.70
CA PRO A 24 11.73 12.36 -14.91
C PRO A 24 10.40 13.10 -14.68
N ALA A 25 9.80 13.57 -15.78
CA ALA A 25 8.46 14.16 -15.75
C ALA A 25 7.44 13.15 -15.22
N ARG A 26 6.51 13.61 -14.39
CA ARG A 26 5.57 12.74 -13.65
C ARG A 26 4.12 13.13 -13.91
N GLN A 27 3.26 12.13 -14.03
CA GLN A 27 1.81 12.24 -14.01
C GLN A 27 1.27 11.48 -12.81
N PHE A 28 0.39 12.10 -12.03
CA PHE A 28 -0.27 11.44 -10.91
C PHE A 28 -1.74 11.22 -11.23
N LEU A 29 -2.21 10.00 -11.00
CA LEU A 29 -3.61 9.59 -11.11
C LEU A 29 -4.07 9.12 -9.74
N TRP A 30 -4.95 9.91 -9.11
CA TRP A 30 -5.62 9.48 -7.89
C TRP A 30 -6.72 8.49 -8.27
N SER A 31 -6.50 7.19 -8.06
CA SER A 31 -7.24 6.11 -8.74
C SER A 31 -8.76 6.25 -8.63
N SER A 32 -9.28 6.61 -7.45
CA SER A 32 -10.71 6.78 -7.21
C SER A 32 -11.38 7.86 -8.06
N ASN A 33 -10.61 8.82 -8.59
CA ASN A 33 -11.12 9.87 -9.47
C ASN A 33 -11.17 9.45 -10.94
N HIS A 34 -10.54 8.32 -11.27
CA HIS A 34 -10.26 7.85 -12.63
C HIS A 34 -10.94 6.52 -12.98
N VAL A 35 -11.61 5.91 -12.00
CA VAL A 35 -12.39 4.69 -12.18
C VAL A 35 -13.90 5.00 -12.11
N ILE A 36 -14.69 4.12 -12.69
CA ILE A 36 -16.15 4.05 -12.60
C ILE A 36 -16.49 2.69 -12.01
N ASP A 37 -17.44 2.66 -11.09
CA ASP A 37 -18.00 1.43 -10.53
C ASP A 37 -18.94 0.77 -11.54
N GLU A 38 -18.80 -0.55 -11.69
CA GLU A 38 -19.69 -1.37 -12.50
C GLU A 38 -20.74 -2.07 -11.62
N PRO A 39 -21.92 -2.42 -12.17
CA PRO A 39 -22.99 -3.08 -11.41
C PRO A 39 -22.59 -4.41 -10.76
N ASP A 40 -21.60 -5.10 -11.31
CA ASP A 40 -21.07 -6.37 -10.80
C ASP A 40 -20.01 -6.20 -9.68
N GLY A 41 -19.78 -4.95 -9.23
CA GLY A 41 -18.73 -4.61 -8.27
C GLY A 41 -17.34 -4.48 -8.89
N GLY A 42 -17.22 -4.71 -10.20
CA GLY A 42 -16.04 -4.41 -11.00
C GLY A 42 -15.80 -2.90 -11.12
N LYS A 43 -14.69 -2.56 -11.77
CA LYS A 43 -14.34 -1.18 -12.07
C LYS A 43 -13.76 -1.08 -13.48
N ARG A 44 -14.01 0.05 -14.14
CA ARG A 44 -13.35 0.41 -15.40
C ARG A 44 -12.74 1.80 -15.31
N LEU A 45 -11.75 2.09 -16.14
CA LEU A 45 -11.23 3.45 -16.26
C LEU A 45 -12.16 4.35 -17.06
N LYS A 46 -12.19 5.63 -16.71
CA LYS A 46 -12.89 6.66 -17.47
C LYS A 46 -12.24 6.83 -18.85
N PRO A 47 -13.01 7.02 -19.95
CA PRO A 47 -12.46 7.16 -21.29
C PRO A 47 -11.38 8.26 -21.42
N GLU A 48 -11.59 9.41 -20.78
CA GLU A 48 -10.64 10.52 -20.78
C GLU A 48 -9.35 10.20 -20.02
N THR A 49 -9.43 9.33 -18.99
CA THR A 49 -8.23 8.81 -18.32
C THR A 49 -7.46 7.89 -19.26
N ILE A 50 -8.18 7.04 -20.00
CA ILE A 50 -7.56 6.13 -20.96
C ILE A 50 -6.79 6.91 -22.02
N ALA A 51 -7.43 7.90 -22.63
CA ALA A 51 -6.80 8.76 -23.64
C ALA A 51 -5.53 9.44 -23.10
N LYS A 52 -5.61 10.04 -21.90
CA LYS A 52 -4.48 10.72 -21.25
C LYS A 52 -3.28 9.81 -20.96
N VAL A 53 -3.53 8.54 -20.57
CA VAL A 53 -2.46 7.58 -20.27
C VAL A 53 -1.89 6.94 -21.54
N ARG A 54 -2.68 6.82 -22.61
CA ARG A 54 -2.18 6.45 -23.94
C ARG A 54 -1.23 7.53 -24.48
N GLU A 55 -1.65 8.79 -24.41
CA GLU A 55 -0.84 9.93 -24.85
C GLU A 55 0.49 10.02 -24.09
N ALA A 56 0.48 9.81 -22.77
CA ALA A 56 1.70 9.85 -21.96
C ALA A 56 2.72 8.76 -22.32
N GLY A 57 2.27 7.60 -22.83
CA GLY A 57 3.12 6.44 -23.10
C GLY A 57 3.74 5.82 -21.84
N GLY A 58 4.64 4.85 -22.04
CA GLY A 58 5.46 4.25 -20.98
C GLY A 58 4.73 3.39 -19.93
N PRO A 59 5.44 2.91 -18.89
CA PRO A 59 4.86 2.11 -17.82
C PRO A 59 3.98 2.94 -16.87
N ILE A 60 3.06 2.22 -16.21
CA ILE A 60 2.14 2.71 -15.20
C ILE A 60 2.54 2.08 -13.86
N PHE A 61 3.05 2.90 -12.95
CA PHE A 61 3.42 2.48 -11.60
C PHE A 61 2.24 2.63 -10.65
N SER A 62 1.76 1.52 -10.12
CA SER A 62 0.61 1.43 -9.23
C SER A 62 1.03 1.35 -7.77
N LEU A 63 0.49 2.24 -6.94
CA LEU A 63 0.56 2.24 -5.47
C LEU A 63 -0.86 2.14 -4.86
N ILE A 64 -1.76 1.43 -5.55
CA ILE A 64 -3.16 1.25 -5.17
C ILE A 64 -3.25 0.30 -3.95
N GLY A 65 -4.09 0.62 -2.97
CA GLY A 65 -4.43 -0.32 -1.90
C GLY A 65 -3.42 -0.52 -0.77
N GLY A 66 -2.38 0.32 -0.71
CA GLY A 66 -1.33 0.21 0.31
C GLY A 66 -1.74 0.41 1.77
N ASN A 67 -2.98 0.82 2.06
CA ASN A 67 -3.45 1.15 3.40
C ASN A 67 -4.46 0.15 4.00
N GLY A 68 -4.83 -0.91 3.27
CA GLY A 68 -5.95 -1.79 3.64
C GLY A 68 -5.80 -2.43 5.03
N HIS A 69 -4.59 -2.89 5.35
CA HIS A 69 -4.25 -3.55 6.62
C HIS A 69 -4.45 -2.66 7.87
N ASN A 70 -4.25 -1.34 7.76
CA ASN A 70 -4.34 -0.43 8.91
C ASN A 70 -5.74 -0.32 9.49
N VAL A 71 -6.79 -0.67 8.73
CA VAL A 71 -8.17 -0.71 9.24
C VAL A 71 -8.33 -1.77 10.33
N PHE A 72 -7.56 -2.86 10.27
CA PHE A 72 -7.65 -3.96 11.22
C PHE A 72 -6.67 -3.83 12.39
N GLY A 73 -5.52 -3.20 12.17
CA GLY A 73 -4.41 -3.28 13.12
C GLY A 73 -3.68 -1.98 13.41
N LEU A 74 -4.21 -0.81 13.06
CA LEU A 74 -3.57 0.43 13.52
C LEU A 74 -3.82 0.65 15.02
N VAL A 75 -5.06 0.43 15.45
CA VAL A 75 -5.52 0.48 16.85
C VAL A 75 -6.37 -0.74 17.13
N TYR A 76 -6.35 -1.24 18.37
CA TYR A 76 -7.27 -2.29 18.79
C TYR A 76 -8.68 -1.73 18.95
N PRO A 77 -9.71 -2.45 18.46
CA PRO A 77 -11.09 -1.98 18.56
C PRO A 77 -11.64 -2.08 19.99
N VAL A 78 -11.33 -3.15 20.72
CA VAL A 78 -11.73 -3.38 22.13
C VAL A 78 -10.76 -4.33 22.83
N GLN A 79 -10.54 -5.52 22.26
CA GLN A 79 -9.64 -6.54 22.80
C GLN A 79 -8.44 -6.73 21.86
N PRO A 80 -7.20 -6.85 22.40
CA PRO A 80 -6.06 -7.26 21.61
C PRO A 80 -6.28 -8.63 20.97
N PHE A 81 -6.08 -8.68 19.65
CA PHE A 81 -6.08 -9.92 18.89
C PHE A 81 -4.73 -10.12 18.22
N ASP A 82 -4.44 -11.36 17.87
CA ASP A 82 -3.25 -11.73 17.10
C ASP A 82 -3.47 -13.06 16.37
N PHE A 83 -2.50 -13.50 15.56
CA PHE A 83 -2.59 -14.73 14.76
C PHE A 83 -1.21 -15.29 14.45
N HIS A 84 -1.14 -16.60 14.16
CA HIS A 84 0.07 -17.22 13.62
C HIS A 84 0.15 -16.93 12.12
N HIS A 85 1.22 -16.27 11.67
CA HIS A 85 1.44 -16.05 10.24
C HIS A 85 2.33 -17.19 9.70
N PRO A 86 1.90 -17.95 8.68
CA PRO A 86 2.61 -19.13 8.20
C PRO A 86 4.02 -18.81 7.70
N ASP A 87 4.19 -17.69 6.99
CA ASP A 87 5.51 -17.26 6.47
C ASP A 87 6.38 -16.51 7.50
N HIS A 88 5.87 -16.28 8.72
CA HIS A 88 6.57 -15.52 9.77
C HIS A 88 6.43 -16.20 11.14
N PRO A 89 6.85 -17.48 11.29
CA PRO A 89 6.71 -18.23 12.53
C PRO A 89 7.55 -17.65 13.67
N GLU A 90 8.60 -16.87 13.37
CA GLU A 90 9.44 -16.16 14.34
C GLU A 90 8.70 -15.03 15.08
N ARG A 91 7.48 -14.68 14.65
CA ARG A 91 6.62 -13.64 15.23
C ARG A 91 5.38 -14.27 15.88
N PRO A 92 5.54 -15.00 17.00
CA PRO A 92 4.42 -15.65 17.65
C PRO A 92 3.38 -14.64 18.14
N PRO A 93 2.13 -15.06 18.34
CA PRO A 93 1.12 -14.23 18.95
C PRO A 93 1.52 -13.68 20.32
N ALA A 94 1.11 -12.45 20.61
CA ALA A 94 1.28 -11.87 21.94
C ALA A 94 0.54 -12.68 23.02
N ALA A 95 1.14 -12.80 24.20
CA ALA A 95 0.51 -13.48 25.33
C ALA A 95 -0.81 -12.78 25.72
N GLY A 96 -1.88 -13.56 25.89
CA GLY A 96 -3.21 -13.04 26.25
C GLY A 96 -4.02 -12.44 25.09
N ALA A 97 -3.48 -12.41 23.86
CA ALA A 97 -4.23 -11.98 22.69
C ALA A 97 -5.31 -13.02 22.32
N TRP A 98 -6.45 -12.54 21.82
CA TRP A 98 -7.41 -13.41 21.17
C TRP A 98 -6.85 -13.92 19.83
N ILE A 99 -6.63 -15.23 19.73
CA ILE A 99 -6.02 -15.83 18.54
C ILE A 99 -7.06 -16.06 17.45
N ILE A 100 -6.85 -15.41 16.30
CA ILE A 100 -7.68 -15.56 15.11
C ILE A 100 -6.97 -16.51 14.12
N PRO A 101 -7.68 -17.46 13.50
CA PRO A 101 -7.13 -18.26 12.41
C PRO A 101 -6.60 -17.40 11.25
N TYR A 102 -5.46 -17.78 10.68
CA TYR A 102 -4.81 -17.02 9.60
C TYR A 102 -5.74 -16.83 8.39
N GLU A 103 -6.51 -17.85 8.04
CA GLU A 103 -7.42 -17.86 6.91
C GLU A 103 -8.53 -16.82 7.09
N GLN A 104 -9.03 -16.64 8.32
CA GLN A 104 -10.04 -15.62 8.61
C GLN A 104 -9.47 -14.20 8.52
N VAL A 105 -8.21 -14.01 8.92
CA VAL A 105 -7.49 -12.74 8.75
C VAL A 105 -7.32 -12.46 7.26
N TRP A 106 -6.85 -13.46 6.49
CA TRP A 106 -6.70 -13.36 5.05
C TRP A 106 -8.00 -12.96 4.36
N ASP A 107 -9.09 -13.67 4.60
CA ASP A 107 -10.40 -13.39 3.99
C ASP A 107 -10.92 -12.00 4.33
N SER A 108 -10.67 -11.54 5.55
CA SER A 108 -11.07 -10.19 5.99
C SER A 108 -10.25 -9.11 5.28
N VAL A 109 -8.94 -9.27 5.19
CA VAL A 109 -8.06 -8.34 4.47
C VAL A 109 -8.37 -8.36 2.97
N MET A 110 -8.59 -9.53 2.37
CA MET A 110 -8.95 -9.68 0.96
C MET A 110 -10.27 -8.97 0.64
N ARG A 111 -11.33 -9.22 1.42
CA ARG A 111 -12.63 -8.54 1.25
C ARG A 111 -12.48 -7.03 1.35
N ARG A 112 -11.70 -6.54 2.31
CA ARG A 112 -11.43 -5.10 2.46
C ARG A 112 -10.65 -4.53 1.28
N SER A 113 -9.73 -5.30 0.71
CA SER A 113 -8.88 -4.90 -0.41
C SER A 113 -9.57 -5.03 -1.76
N LEU A 114 -10.71 -5.73 -1.87
CA LEU A 114 -11.39 -6.02 -3.14
C LEU A 114 -11.67 -4.77 -3.98
N THR A 115 -12.15 -3.68 -3.37
CA THR A 115 -12.38 -2.42 -4.10
C THR A 115 -11.09 -1.89 -4.74
N ARG A 116 -9.95 -1.99 -4.04
CA ARG A 116 -8.64 -1.52 -4.52
C ARG A 116 -8.05 -2.48 -5.54
N ILE A 117 -8.25 -3.78 -5.35
CA ILE A 117 -7.89 -4.81 -6.33
C ILE A 117 -8.67 -4.58 -7.64
N ASN A 118 -9.96 -4.25 -7.58
CA ASN A 118 -10.74 -3.94 -8.77
C ASN A 118 -10.26 -2.65 -9.45
N GLU A 119 -9.75 -1.66 -8.69
CA GLU A 119 -9.08 -0.49 -9.30
C GLU A 119 -7.81 -0.91 -10.06
N LEU A 120 -6.95 -1.75 -9.45
CA LEU A 120 -5.77 -2.28 -10.12
C LEU A 120 -6.15 -3.05 -11.39
N ARG A 121 -7.14 -3.94 -11.32
CA ARG A 121 -7.65 -4.71 -12.47
C ARG A 121 -8.17 -3.81 -13.59
N ALA A 122 -8.81 -2.69 -13.27
CA ALA A 122 -9.26 -1.71 -14.26
C ALA A 122 -8.08 -1.11 -15.06
N PHE A 123 -6.97 -0.80 -14.39
CA PHE A 123 -5.74 -0.34 -15.08
C PHE A 123 -5.15 -1.44 -15.96
N VAL A 124 -5.10 -2.68 -15.48
CA VAL A 124 -4.55 -3.82 -16.21
C VAL A 124 -5.36 -4.13 -17.46
N ALA A 125 -6.70 -4.14 -17.34
CA ALA A 125 -7.59 -4.38 -18.47
C ALA A 125 -7.47 -3.30 -19.55
N ALA A 126 -7.30 -2.04 -19.15
CA ALA A 126 -7.14 -0.93 -20.10
C ALA A 126 -5.73 -0.83 -20.70
N PHE A 127 -4.71 -1.34 -19.99
CA PHE A 127 -3.30 -1.27 -20.36
C PHE A 127 -2.56 -2.58 -20.09
N PRO A 128 -2.90 -3.66 -20.81
CA PRO A 128 -2.20 -4.94 -20.69
C PRO A 128 -0.71 -4.74 -20.96
N GLY A 129 0.14 -5.36 -20.14
CA GLY A 129 1.57 -5.21 -20.29
C GLY A 129 2.04 -3.75 -20.18
N ARG A 130 1.49 -2.96 -19.26
CA ARG A 130 2.09 -1.66 -18.90
C ARG A 130 2.06 -1.37 -17.40
N VAL A 131 1.34 -2.16 -16.62
CA VAL A 131 1.16 -1.92 -15.19
C VAL A 131 2.25 -2.63 -14.41
N ILE A 132 2.88 -1.92 -13.49
CA ILE A 132 3.84 -2.42 -12.51
C ILE A 132 3.32 -1.99 -11.14
N HIS A 133 3.26 -2.89 -10.16
CA HIS A 133 2.75 -2.57 -8.83
C HIS A 133 3.89 -2.49 -7.82
N LEU A 134 3.88 -1.44 -6.98
CA LEU A 134 4.85 -1.27 -5.91
C LEU A 134 4.18 -1.56 -4.57
N GLU A 135 4.88 -2.33 -3.73
CA GLU A 135 4.48 -2.60 -2.36
C GLU A 135 4.38 -1.32 -1.52
N SER A 136 3.38 -1.27 -0.64
CA SER A 136 3.24 -0.20 0.33
C SER A 136 4.38 -0.18 1.35
N PRO A 137 4.73 0.99 1.93
CA PRO A 137 5.75 1.06 2.97
C PRO A 137 5.45 0.08 4.11
N PRO A 138 6.49 -0.53 4.72
CA PRO A 138 6.33 -1.31 5.94
C PRO A 138 5.73 -0.46 7.07
N PRO A 139 5.14 -1.11 8.09
CA PRO A 139 4.53 -0.38 9.19
C PRO A 139 5.59 0.30 10.07
N ILE A 140 5.13 1.30 10.82
CA ILE A 140 5.94 2.00 11.83
C ILE A 140 5.99 1.13 13.10
N PRO A 141 7.18 0.89 13.68
CA PRO A 141 7.30 0.03 14.88
C PRO A 141 6.99 0.79 16.18
N SER A 142 7.12 2.12 16.22
CA SER A 142 7.03 2.85 17.48
C SER A 142 5.60 3.01 18.00
N GLN A 143 5.31 2.32 19.10
CA GLN A 143 4.09 2.49 19.88
C GLN A 143 3.90 3.93 20.35
N LYS A 144 4.90 4.46 21.07
CA LYS A 144 4.88 5.81 21.66
C LYS A 144 4.60 6.89 20.62
N TRP A 145 5.27 6.83 19.47
CA TRP A 145 5.08 7.84 18.44
C TRP A 145 3.68 7.75 17.82
N LEU A 146 3.20 6.54 17.52
CA LEU A 146 1.86 6.34 16.95
C LEU A 146 0.76 6.81 17.90
N THR A 147 0.85 6.49 19.19
CA THR A 147 -0.09 7.00 20.20
C THR A 147 -0.09 8.53 20.25
N ALA A 148 1.09 9.17 20.22
CA ALA A 148 1.15 10.63 20.20
C ALA A 148 0.51 11.23 18.92
N GLN A 149 0.72 10.60 17.77
CA GLN A 149 0.18 11.08 16.48
C GLN A 149 -1.31 10.81 16.28
N LEU A 150 -1.87 9.81 16.95
CA LEU A 150 -3.28 9.46 16.82
C LEU A 150 -4.17 10.14 17.87
N ALA A 151 -3.60 10.67 18.96
CA ALA A 151 -4.35 11.18 20.11
C ALA A 151 -5.47 12.16 19.74
N GLU A 152 -5.16 13.22 19.00
CA GLU A 152 -6.16 14.23 18.60
C GLU A 152 -7.25 13.63 17.69
N ARG A 153 -6.85 12.76 16.75
CA ARG A 153 -7.78 12.10 15.82
C ARG A 153 -8.72 11.15 16.56
N MET A 154 -8.21 10.39 17.53
CA MET A 154 -8.98 9.43 18.31
C MET A 154 -9.93 10.14 19.28
N ALA A 155 -9.45 11.20 19.96
CA ALA A 155 -10.31 12.06 20.77
C ALA A 155 -11.45 12.68 19.94
N SER A 156 -11.13 13.21 18.75
CA SER A 156 -12.12 13.79 17.83
C SER A 156 -13.11 12.76 17.27
N ALA A 157 -12.72 11.48 17.23
CA ALA A 157 -13.59 10.37 16.83
C ALA A 157 -14.43 9.81 17.99
N GLY A 158 -14.33 10.37 19.21
CA GLY A 158 -15.02 9.87 20.40
C GLY A 158 -14.42 8.59 20.98
N ILE A 159 -13.13 8.32 20.71
CA ILE A 159 -12.40 7.13 21.19
C ILE A 159 -11.14 7.59 21.96
N PRO A 160 -11.29 8.31 23.09
CA PRO A 160 -10.12 8.82 23.83
C PRO A 160 -9.26 7.71 24.43
N ASP A 161 -9.90 6.59 24.80
CA ASP A 161 -9.25 5.40 25.34
C ASP A 161 -9.06 4.38 24.20
N TYR A 162 -7.86 4.38 23.62
CA TYR A 162 -7.50 3.45 22.56
C TYR A 162 -6.09 2.90 22.80
N GLU A 163 -5.86 1.69 22.31
CA GLU A 163 -4.54 1.07 22.29
C GLU A 163 -4.08 0.94 20.84
N VAL A 164 -2.87 1.40 20.55
CA VAL A 164 -2.24 1.15 19.25
C VAL A 164 -1.88 -0.35 19.17
N ALA A 165 -2.12 -1.04 18.06
CA ALA A 165 -1.85 -2.48 18.04
C ALA A 165 -0.34 -2.78 18.15
N ALA A 166 0.03 -3.95 18.69
CA ALA A 166 1.44 -4.32 18.81
C ALA A 166 2.18 -4.28 17.45
N PRO A 167 3.48 -3.91 17.41
CA PRO A 167 4.24 -3.84 16.16
C PRO A 167 4.22 -5.15 15.35
N SER A 168 4.28 -6.29 16.05
CA SER A 168 4.20 -7.62 15.43
C SER A 168 2.87 -7.85 14.70
N VAL A 169 1.74 -7.43 15.28
CA VAL A 169 0.41 -7.53 14.65
C VAL A 169 0.34 -6.66 13.39
N ARG A 170 0.80 -5.42 13.48
CA ARG A 170 0.87 -4.50 12.32
C ARG A 170 1.70 -5.10 11.19
N TYR A 171 2.87 -5.67 11.53
CA TYR A 171 3.73 -6.33 10.56
C TYR A 171 3.02 -7.49 9.87
N LYS A 172 2.43 -8.41 10.64
CA LYS A 172 1.75 -9.58 10.07
C LYS A 172 0.57 -9.18 9.19
N LEU A 173 -0.22 -8.18 9.56
CA LEU A 173 -1.31 -7.67 8.73
C LEU A 173 -0.80 -6.99 7.44
N TRP A 174 0.30 -6.22 7.51
CA TRP A 174 0.95 -5.67 6.32
C TRP A 174 1.44 -6.78 5.38
N ARG A 175 2.02 -7.85 5.91
CA ARG A 175 2.45 -9.03 5.12
C ARG A 175 1.28 -9.75 4.45
N VAL A 176 0.17 -9.94 5.14
CA VAL A 176 -1.07 -10.48 4.54
C VAL A 176 -1.55 -9.59 3.39
N ASN A 177 -1.62 -8.27 3.59
CA ASN A 177 -2.04 -7.34 2.54
C ASN A 177 -1.06 -7.34 1.35
N SER A 178 0.24 -7.37 1.60
CA SER A 178 1.27 -7.49 0.57
C SER A 178 1.12 -8.79 -0.23
N ALA A 179 0.93 -9.92 0.45
CA ALA A 179 0.75 -11.22 -0.17
C ALA A 179 -0.49 -11.25 -1.08
N ILE A 180 -1.61 -10.66 -0.64
CA ILE A 180 -2.83 -10.51 -1.45
C ILE A 180 -2.54 -9.75 -2.74
N PHE A 181 -1.88 -8.58 -2.66
CA PHE A 181 -1.56 -7.80 -3.86
C PHE A 181 -0.53 -8.50 -4.76
N ARG A 182 0.46 -9.19 -4.17
CA ARG A 182 1.44 -9.99 -4.91
C ARG A 182 0.79 -11.14 -5.66
N GLN A 183 -0.16 -11.84 -5.04
CA GLN A 183 -0.91 -12.93 -5.68
C GLN A 183 -1.80 -12.40 -6.80
N GLU A 184 -2.48 -11.27 -6.61
CA GLU A 184 -3.23 -10.63 -7.68
C GLU A 184 -2.32 -10.18 -8.82
N CYS A 185 -1.14 -9.63 -8.52
CA CYS A 185 -0.17 -9.25 -9.55
C CYS A 185 0.29 -10.47 -10.35
N ALA A 186 0.68 -11.55 -9.68
CA ALA A 186 1.09 -12.80 -10.33
C ALA A 186 -0.03 -13.37 -11.22
N ARG A 187 -1.28 -13.36 -10.76
CA ARG A 187 -2.43 -13.86 -11.54
C ARG A 187 -2.67 -13.09 -12.85
N HIS A 188 -2.22 -11.84 -12.92
CA HIS A 188 -2.43 -10.94 -14.07
C HIS A 188 -1.13 -10.60 -14.81
N GLY A 189 -0.02 -11.30 -14.53
CA GLY A 189 1.28 -11.03 -15.17
C GLY A 189 1.86 -9.65 -14.85
N ILE A 190 1.47 -9.04 -13.73
CA ILE A 190 1.93 -7.71 -13.31
C ILE A 190 3.23 -7.87 -12.52
N PRO A 191 4.33 -7.17 -12.89
CA PRO A 191 5.51 -7.11 -12.04
C PRO A 191 5.18 -6.48 -10.68
N PHE A 192 5.53 -7.17 -9.59
CA PHE A 192 5.41 -6.69 -8.22
C PHE A 192 6.79 -6.30 -7.68
N ILE A 193 6.99 -5.01 -7.41
CA ILE A 193 8.24 -4.49 -6.85
C ILE A 193 8.08 -4.38 -5.33
N PRO A 194 8.93 -5.07 -4.54
CA PRO A 194 8.89 -4.97 -3.09
C PRO A 194 9.32 -3.57 -2.59
N ALA A 195 8.96 -3.26 -1.35
CA ALA A 195 9.38 -2.02 -0.71
C ALA A 195 10.92 -1.91 -0.69
N PRO A 196 11.51 -0.72 -0.86
CA PRO A 196 12.96 -0.55 -0.87
C PRO A 196 13.58 -1.10 0.42
N THR A 197 14.52 -2.04 0.31
CA THR A 197 15.18 -2.65 1.48
C THR A 197 15.93 -1.62 2.32
N GLU A 198 16.48 -0.57 1.69
CA GLU A 198 17.13 0.57 2.35
C GLU A 198 16.17 1.46 3.19
N ALA A 199 14.86 1.24 3.06
CA ALA A 199 13.83 1.85 3.87
C ALA A 199 13.52 1.09 5.17
N CYS A 200 13.98 -0.15 5.27
CA CYS A 200 13.65 -1.07 6.35
C CYS A 200 14.78 -1.13 7.40
N ASP A 201 14.43 -1.36 8.66
CA ASP A 201 15.38 -1.81 9.69
C ASP A 201 15.62 -3.33 9.60
N ALA A 202 16.45 -3.85 10.52
CA ALA A 202 16.80 -5.27 10.57
C ALA A 202 15.60 -6.20 10.85
N GLU A 203 14.51 -5.66 11.41
CA GLU A 203 13.27 -6.41 11.67
C GLU A 203 12.27 -6.27 10.51
N GLY A 204 12.56 -5.45 9.50
CA GLY A 204 11.70 -5.22 8.35
C GLY A 204 10.67 -4.11 8.56
N PHE A 205 10.79 -3.29 9.60
CA PHE A 205 9.94 -2.12 9.81
C PHE A 205 10.50 -0.88 9.14
N LEU A 206 9.64 0.13 8.89
CA LEU A 206 10.06 1.36 8.25
C LEU A 206 11.01 2.16 9.16
N LEU A 207 12.16 2.59 8.64
CA LEU A 207 13.11 3.40 9.39
C LEU A 207 12.53 4.78 9.76
N ARG A 208 12.87 5.27 10.96
CA ARG A 208 12.36 6.54 11.51
C ARG A 208 12.45 7.74 10.58
N ARG A 209 13.52 7.83 9.80
CA ARG A 209 13.78 8.91 8.84
C ARG A 209 12.78 8.97 7.68
N PHE A 210 11.98 7.91 7.48
CA PHE A 210 10.98 7.81 6.42
C PHE A 210 9.54 7.99 6.91
N TRP A 211 9.29 8.15 8.21
CA TRP A 211 7.93 8.35 8.73
C TRP A 211 7.39 9.72 8.34
N ALA A 212 6.12 9.80 7.95
CA ALA A 212 5.39 11.06 7.78
C ALA A 212 4.25 11.18 8.79
N ASP A 213 3.34 10.21 8.74
CA ASP A 213 2.16 10.12 9.61
C ASP A 213 1.94 8.63 9.99
N PRO A 214 0.92 8.29 10.81
CA PRO A 214 0.71 6.91 11.27
C PRO A 214 0.59 5.83 10.18
N THR A 215 0.31 6.21 8.94
CA THR A 215 0.01 5.29 7.82
C THR A 215 0.82 5.55 6.55
N HIS A 216 1.55 6.66 6.46
CA HIS A 216 2.29 7.06 5.26
C HIS A 216 3.77 7.36 5.55
N ALA A 217 4.58 7.08 4.53
CA ALA A 217 5.97 7.48 4.47
C ALA A 217 6.14 8.88 3.86
N ASN A 218 7.29 9.51 4.09
CA ASN A 218 7.59 10.88 3.68
C ASN A 218 8.25 10.99 2.29
N ALA A 219 8.64 12.21 1.90
CA ALA A 219 9.30 12.50 0.63
C ALA A 219 10.61 11.71 0.41
N LYS A 220 11.38 11.44 1.48
CA LYS A 220 12.63 10.67 1.35
C LYS A 220 12.35 9.24 0.91
N TYR A 221 11.24 8.64 1.38
CA TYR A 221 10.79 7.33 0.90
C TYR A 221 10.29 7.42 -0.54
N GLY A 222 9.54 8.49 -0.87
CA GLY A 222 9.12 8.77 -2.24
C GLY A 222 10.28 8.85 -3.24
N ALA A 223 11.43 9.37 -2.82
CA ALA A 223 12.64 9.40 -3.64
C ALA A 223 13.20 8.00 -3.92
N LEU A 224 13.11 7.07 -2.96
CA LEU A 224 13.51 5.68 -3.15
C LEU A 224 12.58 4.98 -4.15
N LEU A 225 11.28 5.21 -4.04
CA LEU A 225 10.31 4.68 -5.00
C LEU A 225 10.56 5.21 -6.41
N LEU A 226 10.89 6.49 -6.57
CA LEU A 226 11.24 7.04 -7.88
C LEU A 226 12.49 6.40 -8.47
N ARG A 227 13.48 6.06 -7.64
CA ARG A 227 14.67 5.32 -8.06
C ARG A 227 14.27 3.94 -8.60
N GLN A 228 13.49 3.17 -7.81
CA GLN A 228 12.95 1.88 -8.24
C GLN A 228 12.14 1.99 -9.54
N MET A 229 11.26 2.98 -9.67
CA MET A 229 10.48 3.20 -10.91
C MET A 229 11.38 3.45 -12.12
N THR A 230 12.45 4.23 -11.93
CA THR A 230 13.39 4.56 -13.01
C THR A 230 14.18 3.34 -13.47
N GLU A 231 14.58 2.48 -12.53
CA GLU A 231 15.24 1.19 -12.80
C GLU A 231 14.33 0.21 -13.56
N HIS A 232 13.01 0.42 -13.53
CA HIS A 232 12.02 -0.44 -14.18
C HIS A 232 11.36 0.22 -15.41
N LEU A 233 11.98 1.26 -15.97
CA LEU A 233 11.49 1.92 -17.20
C LEU A 233 11.56 1.03 -18.44
N ASP A 234 12.59 0.19 -18.52
CA ASP A 234 12.87 -0.70 -19.66
C ASP A 234 12.31 -2.11 -19.46
N VAL A 235 11.62 -2.35 -18.34
CA VAL A 235 10.96 -3.63 -18.11
C VAL A 235 9.81 -3.73 -19.10
N THR A 236 10.06 -4.49 -20.17
CA THR A 236 9.02 -4.94 -21.08
C THR A 236 8.23 -5.98 -20.30
N PRO A 237 6.97 -5.70 -19.95
CA PRO A 237 6.15 -6.69 -19.28
C PRO A 237 5.90 -7.85 -20.24
N VAL A 238 6.03 -9.04 -19.66
CA VAL A 238 5.93 -10.33 -20.36
C VAL A 238 4.53 -10.55 -20.91
#